data_AF-A0A7X8KWG2-F1
#
_entry.id   AF-A0A7X8KWG2-F1
#
_cell.length_a   1.000
_cell.length_b   1.000
_cell.length_c   1.000
_cell.angle_alpha   90.00
_cell.angle_beta   90.00
_cell.angle_gamma   90.00
#
_symmetry.space_group_name_H-M   'P 1'
#
loop_
_entity.id
_entity.type
_entity.pdbx_description
1 polymer ?
#
loop_
_entity_poly.entity_id
_entity_poly.type
_entity_poly.pdbx_seq_one_letter_code
_entity_poly.pdbx_strand_id
1 'polypeptide(L)'
;MNEILLNYIVRAILGGASGYITNDYAINMLFKEYTPFKLGGVIKKTRNEFIENLSSMIENDIIDKEKLHGILNSDEFKDKFDILTRDFYENCLYDLAGDDKFSDIDGFDSTLKGLDIFVAEILNDNLENLIGLIADNF
;
A
#
# COMPACT_ATOMS: atom_id res chain seq x y z
N MET A 1 -4.38 -37.92 -48.92
CA MET A 1 -3.65 -37.25 -47.82
C MET A 1 -2.67 -38.25 -47.26
N ASN A 2 -1.36 -38.06 -47.45
CA ASN A 2 -0.35 -39.07 -47.14
C ASN A 2 -0.41 -39.47 -45.66
N GLU A 3 -0.41 -40.77 -45.35
CA GLU A 3 -0.38 -41.29 -43.97
C GLU A 3 0.74 -40.68 -43.13
N ILE A 4 1.84 -40.33 -43.78
CA ILE A 4 2.97 -39.61 -43.19
C ILE A 4 2.53 -38.25 -42.62
N LEU A 5 1.73 -37.48 -43.35
CA LEU A 5 1.25 -36.17 -42.93
C LEU A 5 0.26 -36.28 -41.75
N LEU A 6 -0.60 -37.30 -41.79
CA LEU A 6 -1.53 -37.61 -40.69
C LEU A 6 -0.76 -37.98 -39.41
N ASN A 7 0.30 -38.80 -39.52
CA ASN A 7 1.16 -39.17 -38.40
C ASN A 7 1.87 -37.96 -37.77
N TYR A 8 2.32 -36.99 -38.56
CA TYR A 8 2.92 -35.76 -38.01
C TYR A 8 1.90 -34.90 -37.26
N ILE A 9 0.68 -34.76 -37.79
CA ILE A 9 -0.39 -33.99 -37.14
C ILE A 9 -0.80 -34.66 -35.82
N VAL A 10 -0.97 -35.98 -35.80
CA VAL A 10 -1.30 -36.73 -34.58
C VAL A 10 -0.20 -36.59 -33.54
N ARG A 11 1.08 -36.69 -33.92
CA ARG A 11 2.21 -36.46 -33.00
C ARG A 11 2.25 -35.03 -32.46
N ALA A 12 1.95 -34.04 -33.29
CA ALA A 12 1.90 -32.65 -32.86
C ALA A 12 0.78 -32.41 -31.84
N ILE A 13 -0.42 -32.96 -32.09
CA ILE A 13 -1.56 -32.86 -31.16
C ILE A 13 -1.26 -33.58 -29.85
N LEU A 14 -0.73 -34.81 -29.91
CA LEU A 14 -0.37 -35.58 -28.71
C LEU A 14 0.76 -34.90 -27.92
N GLY A 15 1.76 -34.33 -28.60
CA GLY A 15 2.81 -33.54 -27.97
C GLY A 15 2.28 -32.28 -27.29
N GLY A 16 1.38 -31.53 -27.96
CA GLY A 16 0.72 -30.36 -27.40
C GLY A 16 -0.17 -30.70 -26.20
N ALA A 17 -0.95 -31.77 -26.29
CA ALA A 17 -1.80 -32.25 -25.19
C ALA A 17 -0.95 -32.72 -23.99
N SER A 18 0.12 -33.48 -24.24
CA SER A 18 1.06 -33.89 -23.18
C SER A 18 1.71 -32.68 -22.53
N GLY A 19 2.19 -31.71 -23.32
CA GLY A 19 2.80 -30.49 -22.79
C GLY A 19 1.84 -29.69 -21.92
N TYR A 20 0.58 -29.54 -22.35
CA TYR A 20 -0.46 -28.87 -21.58
C TYR A 20 -0.71 -29.58 -20.23
N ILE A 21 -0.89 -30.91 -20.25
CA ILE A 21 -1.13 -31.70 -19.04
C ILE A 21 0.07 -31.62 -18.08
N THR A 22 1.29 -31.72 -18.59
CA THR A 22 2.50 -31.64 -17.76
C THR A 22 2.65 -30.25 -17.13
N ASN A 23 2.36 -29.17 -17.85
CA ASN A 23 2.41 -27.81 -17.32
C ASN A 23 1.36 -27.61 -16.22
N ASP A 24 0.12 -28.04 -16.45
CA ASP A 24 -0.95 -27.97 -15.45
C ASP A 24 -0.57 -28.75 -14.18
N TYR A 25 0.01 -29.94 -14.34
CA TYR A 25 0.48 -30.74 -13.21
C TYR A 25 1.63 -30.08 -12.46
N ALA A 26 2.59 -29.47 -13.16
CA ALA A 26 3.71 -28.74 -12.56
C ALA A 26 3.24 -27.56 -11.71
N ILE A 27 2.32 -26.73 -12.24
CA ILE A 27 1.72 -25.63 -11.49
C ILE A 27 1.00 -26.16 -10.26
N ASN A 28 0.17 -27.20 -10.43
CA ASN A 28 -0.54 -27.79 -9.31
C ASN A 28 0.40 -28.35 -8.23
N MET A 29 1.54 -28.95 -8.59
CA MET A 29 2.53 -29.48 -7.63
C MET A 29 3.23 -28.40 -6.80
N LEU A 30 3.20 -27.12 -7.21
CA LEU A 30 3.67 -26.04 -6.35
C LEU A 30 2.80 -25.92 -5.10
N PHE A 31 1.48 -26.11 -5.23
CA PHE A 31 0.51 -25.85 -4.17
C PHE A 31 -0.06 -27.12 -3.53
N LYS A 32 -0.35 -28.14 -4.34
CA LYS A 32 -1.04 -29.38 -3.93
C LYS A 32 -0.05 -30.49 -3.65
N GLU A 33 -0.32 -31.25 -2.60
CA GLU A 33 0.42 -32.43 -2.20
C GLU A 33 -0.40 -33.68 -2.56
N TYR A 34 0.18 -34.55 -3.38
CA TYR A 34 -0.47 -35.77 -3.88
C TYR A 34 -0.07 -36.98 -3.02
N THR A 35 -1.07 -37.68 -2.48
CA THR A 35 -0.92 -38.89 -1.66
C THR A 35 -0.97 -40.15 -2.54
N PRO A 36 -0.44 -41.31 -2.07
CA PRO A 36 0.14 -41.59 -0.76
C PRO A 36 1.61 -41.15 -0.59
N PHE A 37 2.32 -40.85 -1.68
CA PHE A 37 3.76 -40.58 -1.66
C PHE A 37 4.16 -39.14 -1.30
N LYS A 38 3.19 -38.26 -0.96
CA LYS A 38 3.42 -36.85 -0.58
C LYS A 38 4.27 -36.06 -1.60
N LEU A 39 4.03 -36.32 -2.88
CA LEU A 39 4.70 -35.64 -4.00
C LEU A 39 4.06 -34.26 -4.24
N GLY A 40 4.87 -33.26 -4.58
CA GLY A 40 4.41 -31.87 -4.71
C GLY A 40 4.35 -31.13 -3.38
N GLY A 41 3.50 -30.10 -3.32
CA GLY A 41 3.34 -29.19 -2.20
C GLY A 41 4.59 -28.35 -1.93
N VAL A 42 5.33 -27.93 -2.97
CA VAL A 42 6.61 -27.22 -2.83
C VAL A 42 6.45 -25.98 -1.94
N ILE A 43 5.48 -25.11 -2.24
CA ILE A 43 5.23 -23.86 -1.48
C ILE A 43 4.80 -24.16 -0.05
N LYS A 44 4.03 -25.24 0.17
CA LYS A 44 3.65 -25.67 1.52
C LYS A 44 4.87 -26.11 2.33
N LYS A 45 5.84 -26.78 1.70
CA LYS A 45 7.08 -27.27 2.32
C LYS A 45 8.09 -26.14 2.55
N THR A 46 8.16 -25.17 1.64
CA THR A 46 9.09 -24.03 1.69
C THR A 46 8.43 -22.73 2.15
N ARG A 47 7.29 -22.81 2.88
CA ARG A 47 6.45 -21.65 3.19
C ARG A 47 7.22 -20.45 3.74
N ASN A 48 8.13 -20.67 4.69
CA ASN A 48 8.87 -19.58 5.32
C ASN A 48 9.82 -18.89 4.33
N GLU A 49 10.60 -19.68 3.58
CA GLU A 49 11.50 -19.19 2.53
C GLU A 49 10.72 -18.50 1.40
N PHE A 50 9.56 -19.04 1.03
CA PHE A 50 8.67 -18.42 0.04
C PHE A 50 8.19 -17.04 0.52
N ILE A 51 7.76 -16.91 1.78
CA ILE A 51 7.35 -15.63 2.36
C ILE A 51 8.53 -14.66 2.39
N GLU A 52 9.70 -15.10 2.84
CA GLU A 52 10.88 -14.24 2.93
C GLU A 52 11.34 -13.74 1.55
N ASN A 53 11.43 -14.63 0.57
CA ASN A 53 11.81 -14.27 -0.79
C ASN A 53 10.77 -13.37 -1.47
N LEU A 54 9.48 -13.66 -1.28
CA LEU A 54 8.41 -12.83 -1.84
C LEU A 54 8.40 -11.43 -1.21
N SER A 55 8.53 -11.35 0.12
CA SER A 55 8.62 -10.07 0.83
C SER A 55 9.84 -9.28 0.40
N SER A 56 11.01 -9.92 0.31
CA SER A 56 12.25 -9.29 -0.18
C SER A 56 12.10 -8.77 -1.62
N MET A 57 11.48 -9.54 -2.50
CA MET A 57 11.21 -9.11 -3.87
C MET A 57 10.24 -7.91 -3.90
N ILE A 58 9.18 -7.94 -3.10
CA ILE A 58 8.25 -6.81 -3.01
C ILE A 58 8.97 -5.55 -2.50
N GLU A 59 9.73 -5.68 -1.42
CA GLU A 59 10.42 -4.55 -0.78
C GLU A 59 11.54 -3.97 -1.66
N ASN A 60 12.33 -4.81 -2.31
CA ASN A 60 13.49 -4.34 -3.09
C ASN A 60 13.14 -4.01 -4.55
N ASP A 61 12.20 -4.73 -5.15
CA ASP A 61 11.95 -4.63 -6.59
C ASP A 61 10.62 -3.96 -6.95
N ILE A 62 9.62 -3.95 -6.07
CA ILE A 62 8.27 -3.42 -6.39
C ILE A 62 8.00 -2.10 -5.65
N ILE A 63 8.13 -2.08 -4.33
CA ILE A 63 7.79 -0.96 -3.45
C ILE A 63 9.02 -0.54 -2.65
N ASP A 64 10.15 -0.38 -3.34
CA ASP A 64 11.31 0.19 -2.68
C ASP A 64 11.09 1.68 -2.39
N LYS A 65 11.86 2.19 -1.42
CA LYS A 65 11.77 3.58 -0.96
C LYS A 65 11.97 4.58 -2.11
N GLU A 66 12.85 4.32 -3.07
CA GLU A 66 13.15 5.24 -4.16
C GLU A 66 12.01 5.28 -5.18
N LYS A 67 11.45 4.13 -5.53
CA LYS A 67 10.26 4.03 -6.40
C LYS A 67 9.06 4.70 -5.75
N LEU A 68 8.81 4.44 -4.47
CA LEU A 68 7.73 5.09 -3.74
C LEU A 68 7.94 6.61 -3.69
N HIS A 69 9.17 7.06 -3.43
CA HIS A 69 9.51 8.47 -3.44
C HIS A 69 9.30 9.10 -4.83
N GLY A 70 9.65 8.40 -5.91
CA GLY A 70 9.41 8.84 -7.28
C GLY A 70 7.91 8.97 -7.59
N ILE A 71 7.10 8.00 -7.19
CA ILE A 71 5.63 8.03 -7.37
C ILE A 71 5.02 9.18 -6.58
N LEU A 72 5.34 9.30 -5.29
CA LEU A 72 4.76 10.33 -4.41
C LEU A 72 5.20 11.75 -4.79
N ASN A 73 6.37 11.90 -5.42
CA ASN A 73 6.84 13.20 -5.92
C ASN A 73 6.47 13.50 -7.37
N SER A 74 5.86 12.54 -8.08
CA SER A 74 5.40 12.77 -9.45
C SER A 74 4.32 13.86 -9.48
N ASP A 75 4.34 14.67 -10.53
CA ASP A 75 3.35 15.73 -10.71
C ASP A 75 1.94 15.14 -10.87
N GLU A 76 1.81 13.98 -11.52
CA GLU A 76 0.54 13.26 -11.63
C GLU A 76 -0.05 12.90 -10.26
N PHE A 77 0.76 12.32 -9.36
CA PHE A 77 0.29 11.99 -8.01
C PHE A 77 -0.12 13.24 -7.25
N LYS A 78 0.70 14.31 -7.31
CA LYS A 78 0.41 15.58 -6.65
C LYS A 78 -0.89 16.20 -7.14
N ASP A 79 -1.12 16.22 -8.45
CA ASP A 79 -2.36 16.74 -9.04
C ASP A 79 -3.58 15.94 -8.59
N LYS A 80 -3.49 14.61 -8.57
CA LYS A 80 -4.57 13.74 -8.09
C LYS A 80 -4.82 13.93 -6.59
N PHE A 81 -3.75 14.06 -5.82
CA PHE A 81 -3.84 14.28 -4.39
C PHE A 81 -4.43 15.66 -4.07
N ASP A 82 -4.10 16.69 -4.84
CA ASP A 82 -4.66 18.03 -4.71
C ASP A 82 -6.16 18.03 -5.02
N ILE A 83 -6.58 17.37 -6.11
CA ILE A 83 -8.00 17.20 -6.45
C ILE A 83 -8.75 16.49 -5.32
N LEU A 84 -8.19 15.40 -4.80
CA LEU A 84 -8.79 14.62 -3.70
C LEU A 84 -8.89 15.46 -2.42
N THR A 85 -7.84 16.20 -2.09
CA THR A 85 -7.80 17.04 -0.89
C THR A 85 -8.81 18.17 -1.01
N ARG A 86 -8.88 18.81 -2.18
CA ARG A 86 -9.87 19.84 -2.47
C ARG A 86 -11.29 19.30 -2.36
N ASP A 87 -11.59 18.15 -2.97
CA ASP A 87 -12.91 17.52 -2.90
C ASP A 87 -13.30 17.18 -1.46
N PHE A 88 -12.35 16.71 -0.66
CA PHE A 88 -12.56 16.44 0.76
C PHE A 88 -12.98 17.71 1.53
N TYR A 89 -12.23 18.81 1.36
CA TYR A 89 -12.50 20.05 2.11
C TYR A 89 -13.69 20.85 1.57
N GLU A 90 -13.90 20.87 0.26
CA GLU A 90 -14.94 21.68 -0.38
C GLU A 90 -16.30 20.99 -0.42
N ASN A 91 -16.34 19.66 -0.52
CA ASN A 91 -17.59 18.92 -0.66
C ASN A 91 -17.81 17.97 0.51
N CYS A 92 -16.90 17.01 0.73
CA CYS A 92 -17.16 15.92 1.69
C CYS A 92 -17.35 16.42 3.13
N LEU A 93 -16.54 17.37 3.59
CA LEU A 93 -16.66 17.91 4.94
C LEU A 93 -17.98 18.65 5.15
N TYR A 94 -18.40 19.48 4.19
CA TYR A 94 -19.66 20.22 4.31
C TYR A 94 -20.87 19.29 4.25
N ASP A 95 -20.86 18.32 3.33
CA ASP A 95 -21.92 17.33 3.19
C ASP A 95 -22.06 16.47 4.46
N LEU A 96 -20.94 16.13 5.10
CA LEU A 96 -20.93 15.31 6.30
C LEU A 96 -21.28 16.10 7.57
N ALA A 97 -20.75 17.33 7.70
CA ALA A 97 -20.98 18.16 8.89
C ALA A 97 -22.40 18.73 8.92
N GLY A 98 -23.02 18.99 7.77
CA GLY A 98 -24.37 19.54 7.72
C GLY A 98 -24.48 20.86 8.51
N ASP A 99 -25.40 20.89 9.48
CA ASP A 99 -25.63 22.03 10.38
C ASP A 99 -24.88 21.92 11.73
N ASP A 100 -24.07 20.86 11.92
CA ASP A 100 -23.34 20.63 13.16
C ASP A 100 -22.25 21.71 13.33
N LYS A 101 -22.12 22.24 14.55
CA LYS A 101 -21.11 23.24 14.89
C LYS A 101 -19.86 22.56 15.43
N PHE A 102 -18.72 23.22 15.30
CA PHE A 102 -17.49 22.77 15.97
C PHE A 102 -17.65 22.61 17.49
N SER A 103 -18.53 23.40 18.12
CA SER A 103 -18.88 23.28 19.54
C SER A 103 -19.56 21.96 19.90
N ASP A 104 -20.16 21.29 18.92
CA ASP A 104 -20.93 20.07 19.11
C ASP A 104 -20.02 18.83 19.06
N ILE A 105 -18.74 19.01 18.71
CA ILE A 105 -17.71 17.97 18.73
C ILE A 105 -17.38 17.63 20.20
N ASP A 106 -17.44 16.34 20.54
CA ASP A 106 -17.08 15.87 21.86
C ASP A 106 -15.63 16.25 22.22
N GLY A 107 -15.44 16.84 23.40
CA GLY A 107 -14.13 17.32 23.86
C GLY A 107 -13.64 18.64 23.23
N PHE A 108 -14.46 19.37 22.47
CA PHE A 108 -14.08 20.68 21.91
C PHE A 108 -13.72 21.69 23.02
N ASP A 109 -14.59 21.84 24.02
CA ASP A 109 -14.38 22.78 25.14
C ASP A 109 -13.14 22.45 25.99
N SER A 110 -12.87 21.15 26.22
CA SER A 110 -11.71 20.73 27.00
C SER A 110 -10.42 20.93 26.20
N THR A 111 -10.47 20.75 24.88
CA THR A 111 -9.36 21.06 23.97
C THR A 111 -9.06 22.55 23.95
N LEU A 112 -10.07 23.43 23.87
CA LEU A 112 -9.88 24.88 23.96
C LEU A 112 -9.23 25.31 25.28
N LYS A 113 -9.69 24.75 26.41
CA LYS A 113 -9.06 25.00 27.72
C LYS A 113 -7.61 24.52 27.76
N GLY A 114 -7.32 23.36 27.17
CA GLY A 114 -5.95 22.86 27.06
C GLY A 114 -5.06 23.77 26.22
N LEU A 115 -5.60 24.34 25.13
CA LEU A 115 -4.90 25.29 24.28
C LEU A 115 -4.60 26.60 25.03
N ASP A 116 -5.54 27.11 25.82
CA ASP A 116 -5.30 28.29 26.66
C ASP A 116 -4.14 28.07 27.64
N ILE A 117 -4.10 26.89 28.28
CA ILE A 117 -3.02 26.52 29.20
C ILE A 117 -1.69 26.46 28.44
N PHE A 118 -1.65 25.76 27.31
CA PHE A 118 -0.45 25.61 26.50
C PHE A 118 0.12 26.95 26.02
N VAL A 119 -0.75 27.85 25.55
CA VAL A 119 -0.34 29.21 25.14
C VAL A 119 0.19 30.00 26.33
N ALA A 120 -0.48 29.93 27.49
CA ALA A 120 -0.01 30.61 28.70
C ALA A 120 1.35 30.09 29.18
N GLU A 121 1.59 28.77 29.09
CA GLU A 121 2.88 28.16 29.41
C GLU A 121 3.98 28.64 28.46
N ILE A 122 3.75 28.58 27.14
CA ILE A 122 4.72 29.09 26.15
C ILE A 122 5.04 30.55 26.38
N LEU A 123 4.02 31.38 26.63
CA LEU A 123 4.22 32.81 26.85
C LEU A 123 5.02 33.06 28.11
N ASN A 124 4.73 32.36 29.22
CA ASN A 124 5.49 32.50 30.46
C ASN A 124 6.95 32.05 30.30
N ASP A 125 7.18 30.92 29.63
CA ASP A 125 8.53 30.37 29.43
C ASP A 125 9.39 31.24 28.51
N ASN A 126 8.77 32.01 27.62
CA ASN A 126 9.47 32.85 26.64
C ASN A 126 9.32 34.36 26.92
N LEU A 127 8.67 34.75 28.01
CA LEU A 127 8.33 36.14 28.31
C LEU A 127 9.58 37.02 28.44
N GLU A 128 10.60 36.53 29.15
CA GLU A 128 11.86 37.25 29.36
C GLU A 128 12.60 37.48 28.05
N ASN A 129 12.64 36.46 27.17
CA ASN A 129 13.24 36.57 25.85
C ASN A 129 12.46 37.54 24.95
N LEU A 130 11.12 37.51 24.99
CA LEU A 130 10.26 38.44 24.24
C LEU A 130 10.44 39.89 24.72
N ILE A 131 10.51 40.12 26.03
CA ILE A 131 10.75 41.45 26.60
C ILE A 131 12.15 41.95 26.21
N GLY A 132 13.16 41.09 26.26
CA GLY A 132 14.52 41.40 25.80
C GLY A 132 14.55 41.83 24.32
N LEU A 133 13.91 41.06 23.44
CA LEU A 133 13.82 41.38 22.01
C LEU A 133 13.09 42.69 21.74
N ILE A 134 12.06 43.03 22.51
CA ILE A 134 11.34 44.30 22.36
C ILE A 134 12.18 45.46 22.89
N ALA A 135 12.83 45.29 24.05
CA ALA A 135 13.68 46.32 24.66
C ALA A 135 14.93 46.63 23.82
N ASP A 136 15.50 45.64 23.14
CA ASP A 136 16.66 45.81 22.27
C ASP A 136 16.34 46.51 20.94
N ASN A 137 15.07 46.65 20.58
CA ASN A 137 14.59 47.30 19.35
C ASN A 137 13.91 48.67 19.59
N PHE A 138 13.96 49.19 20.82
CA PHE A 138 13.54 50.54 21.21
C PHE A 138 14.72 51.35 21.75
#